data_AF-A0A4E0RS40-F1
#
_entry.id   AF-A0A4E0RS40-F1
#
_cell.length_a   1.000
_cell.length_b   1.000
_cell.length_c   1.000
_cell.angle_alpha   90.00
_cell.angle_beta   90.00
_cell.angle_gamma   90.00
#
_symmetry.space_group_name_H-M   'P 1'
#
loop_
_entity.id
_entity.type
_entity.pdbx_description
1 polymer ?
#
loop_
_entity_poly.entity_id
_entity_poly.type
_entity_poly.pdbx_seq_one_letter_code
_entity_poly.pdbx_strand_id
1 'polypeptide(L)' 'MPVKQLKLVLPRSECVKYEAVQMLINGLGLTKTAFFIRENLSSQGDYLEMKEKLFGEKTAADIYNDIKNSQL' A
#
# COMPACT_ATOMS: atom_id res chain seq x y z
N MET A 1 -26.63 14.43 -15.60
CA MET A 1 -26.56 14.31 -14.12
C MET A 1 -25.23 14.88 -13.65
N PRO A 2 -25.18 15.76 -12.64
CA PRO A 2 -23.92 16.30 -12.15
C PRO A 2 -23.20 15.24 -11.32
N VAL A 3 -21.96 14.92 -11.70
CA VAL A 3 -21.10 14.00 -10.96
C VAL A 3 -20.70 14.67 -9.65
N LYS A 4 -21.20 14.16 -8.52
CA LYS A 4 -20.87 14.64 -7.18
C LYS A 4 -19.39 14.34 -6.93
N GLN A 5 -18.52 15.36 -6.96
CA GLN A 5 -17.10 15.20 -6.66
C GLN A 5 -16.95 14.74 -5.21
N LEU A 6 -16.52 13.49 -5.00
CA LEU A 6 -16.04 13.03 -3.71
C LEU A 6 -14.74 13.78 -3.40
N LYS A 7 -14.75 14.58 -2.33
CA LYS A 7 -13.57 15.29 -1.84
C LYS A 7 -12.63 14.25 -1.22
N LEU A 8 -11.81 13.62 -2.06
CA LEU A 8 -10.85 12.59 -1.66
C LEU A 8 -9.68 13.28 -0.94
N VAL A 9 -9.68 13.22 0.39
CA VAL A 9 -8.54 13.70 1.20
C VAL A 9 -7.49 12.59 1.17
N LEU A 10 -6.52 12.72 0.27
CA LEU A 10 -5.39 11.80 0.22
C LEU A 10 -4.45 12.07 1.41
N PRO A 11 -3.99 11.04 2.13
CA PRO A 11 -3.00 11.21 3.18
C PRO A 11 -1.70 11.76 2.60
N ARG A 12 -0.98 12.58 3.39
CA ARG A 12 0.33 13.10 2.97
C ARG A 12 1.31 11.94 2.82
N SER A 13 2.03 11.93 1.70
CA SER A 13 2.96 10.84 1.35
C SER A 13 4.02 10.57 2.43
N GLU A 14 4.48 11.59 3.14
CA GLU A 14 5.42 11.48 4.24
C GLU A 14 4.84 10.74 5.45
N CYS A 15 3.58 11.01 5.80
CA CYS A 15 2.89 10.31 6.90
C CYS A 15 2.72 8.82 6.58
N VAL A 16 2.29 8.51 5.35
CA VAL A 16 2.11 7.12 4.89
C VAL A 16 3.42 6.34 4.91
N LYS A 17 4.54 6.96 4.52
CA LYS A 17 5.86 6.32 4.56
C LYS A 17 6.27 5.95 5.98
N TYR A 18 6.09 6.86 6.93
CA TYR A 18 6.42 6.61 8.33
C TYR A 18 5.56 5.48 8.92
N GLU A 19 4.25 5.54 8.70
CA GLU A 19 3.30 4.51 9.16
C GLU A 19 3.63 3.14 8.56
N ALA A 20 3.93 3.07 7.27
CA ALA A 20 4.31 1.83 6.60
C ALA A 20 5.59 1.22 7.19
N VAL A 21 6.63 2.02 7.40
CA VAL A 21 7.88 1.54 8.03
C VAL A 21 7.61 1.07 9.46
N GLN A 22 6.79 1.80 10.22
CA GLN A 22 6.44 1.41 11.59
C GLN A 22 5.66 0.09 11.63
N MET A 23 4.71 -0.12 10.71
CA MET A 23 3.98 -1.38 10.58
C MET A 23 4.90 -2.54 10.24
N LEU A 24 5.84 -2.34 9.30
CA LEU A 24 6.83 -3.36 8.96
C LEU A 24 7.72 -3.71 10.17
N ILE A 25 8.21 -2.71 10.91
CA ILE A 25 9.01 -2.93 12.13
C ILE A 25 8.20 -3.72 13.17
N ASN A 26 6.93 -3.36 13.39
CA ASN A 26 6.07 -4.02 14.36
C ASN A 26 5.77 -5.49 13.96
N GLY A 27 5.63 -5.78 12.67
CA GLY A 27 5.31 -7.13 12.18
C GLY A 27 6.52 -8.04 11.96
N LEU A 28 7.64 -7.49 11.51
CA LEU A 28 8.82 -8.26 11.07
C LEU A 28 10.03 -8.11 12.00
N GLY A 29 10.03 -7.08 12.85
CA GLY A 29 11.20 -6.64 13.60
C GLY A 29 12.14 -5.76 12.76
N LEU A 30 12.99 -4.99 13.46
CA LEU A 30 13.86 -3.97 12.86
C LEU A 30 14.81 -4.55 11.80
N THR A 31 15.48 -5.67 12.10
CA THR A 31 16.48 -6.28 11.21
C THR A 31 15.86 -6.76 9.90
N LYS A 32 14.77 -7.53 9.95
CA LYS A 32 14.10 -8.02 8.74
C LYS A 32 13.51 -6.88 7.92
N THR A 33 13.01 -5.84 8.58
CA THR A 33 12.51 -4.64 7.90
C THR A 33 13.62 -3.90 7.15
N ALA A 34 14.79 -3.71 7.77
CA ALA A 34 15.93 -3.08 7.12
C ALA A 34 16.40 -3.87 5.88
N PHE A 35 16.45 -5.20 5.97
CA PHE A 35 16.72 -6.06 4.82
C PHE A 35 15.64 -5.94 3.74
N PHE A 36 14.36 -6.00 4.10
CA PHE A 36 13.26 -5.90 3.14
C PHE A 36 13.29 -4.57 2.36
N ILE A 37 13.48 -3.44 3.05
CA ILE A 37 13.58 -2.11 2.44
C ILE A 37 14.76 -2.06 1.46
N ARG A 38 15.93 -2.55 1.87
CA ARG A 38 17.14 -2.57 1.04
C ARG A 38 16.97 -3.40 -0.24
N GLU A 39 16.37 -4.58 -0.13
CA GLU A 39 16.28 -5.49 -1.28
C GLU A 39 15.12 -5.14 -2.22
N ASN A 40 14.02 -4.56 -1.71
CA ASN A 40 12.79 -4.37 -2.50
C ASN A 40 12.46 -2.91 -2.81
N LEU A 41 12.89 -1.95 -1.99
CA LEU A 41 12.54 -0.53 -2.19
C LEU A 41 13.68 0.32 -2.76
N SER A 42 14.94 -0.16 -2.67
CA SER A 42 16.07 0.45 -3.40
C SER A 42 16.42 -0.26 -4.72
N SER A 43 15.77 -1.39 -5.03
CA SER A 43 15.91 -2.12 -6.29
C SER A 43 14.69 -1.89 -7.18
N GLN A 44 14.85 -1.98 -8.51
CA GLN A 44 13.73 -2.09 -9.46
C GLN A 44 13.08 -3.48 -9.29
N GLY A 45 12.41 -3.72 -8.16
CA GLY A 45 11.61 -4.92 -7.97
C GLY A 45 10.57 -5.04 -9.07
N ASP A 46 10.25 -6.27 -9.49
CA ASP A 46 9.20 -6.50 -10.48
C ASP A 46 7.84 -6.17 -9.84
N TYR A 47 7.42 -4.93 -10.03
CA TYR A 47 6.14 -4.41 -9.56
C TYR A 47 4.97 -5.24 -10.10
N LEU A 48 5.10 -5.78 -11.32
CA LEU A 48 4.04 -6.57 -11.94
C LEU A 48 3.90 -7.92 -11.25
N GLU A 49 5.01 -8.60 -10.98
CA GLU A 49 5.02 -9.86 -10.22
C GLU A 49 4.48 -9.65 -8.80
N MET A 50 4.91 -8.58 -8.13
CA MET A 50 4.44 -8.28 -6.77
C MET A 50 2.95 -7.96 -6.74
N LYS A 51 2.46 -7.17 -7.71
CA LYS A 51 1.03 -6.86 -7.85
C LYS A 51 0.22 -8.14 -8.07
N GLU A 52 0.68 -9.04 -8.93
CA GLU A 52 -0.02 -10.28 -9.21
C GLU A 52 -0.09 -11.18 -7.98
N LYS A 53 1.00 -11.31 -7.22
CA LYS A 53 1.02 -12.08 -5.96
C LYS A 53 0.10 -11.52 -4.89
N LEU A 54 -0.06 -10.19 -4.83
CA LEU A 54 -0.88 -9.53 -3.80
C LEU A 54 -2.36 -9.41 -4.18
N PHE A 55 -2.66 -9.26 -5.47
CA PHE A 55 -3.98 -8.86 -5.94
C PHE A 55 -4.47 -9.63 -7.17
N GLY A 56 -3.75 -10.62 -7.69
CA GLY A 56 -4.13 -11.35 -8.91
C GLY A 56 -5.50 -12.03 -8.82
N GLU A 57 -5.92 -12.39 -7.60
CA GLU A 57 -7.25 -12.96 -7.34
C GLU A 57 -8.35 -11.92 -7.12
N LYS A 58 -8.02 -10.62 -7.06
CA LYS A 58 -8.97 -9.52 -6.81
C LYS A 58 -9.26 -8.73 -8.08
N THR A 59 -10.53 -8.42 -8.30
CA THR A 59 -10.88 -7.46 -9.36
C THR A 59 -10.59 -6.03 -8.90
N ALA A 60 -10.49 -5.09 -9.85
CA ALA A 60 -10.34 -3.67 -9.51
C ALA A 60 -11.51 -3.13 -8.66
N ALA A 61 -12.71 -3.70 -8.82
CA ALA A 61 -13.87 -3.34 -8.01
C ALA A 61 -13.72 -3.81 -6.55
N ASP A 62 -13.16 -5.00 -6.33
CA ASP A 62 -12.89 -5.54 -5.00
C ASP A 62 -11.86 -4.67 -4.27
N ILE A 63 -10.77 -4.32 -4.95
CA ILE A 63 -9.72 -3.43 -4.39
C ILE A 63 -10.31 -2.06 -4.03
N TYR A 64 -11.16 -1.51 -4.89
CA TYR A 64 -11.83 -0.23 -4.62
C TYR A 64 -12.73 -0.30 -3.38
N ASN A 65 -13.50 -1.38 -3.24
CA ASN A 65 -14.37 -1.59 -2.09
C ASN A 65 -13.56 -1.74 -0.79
N ASP A 66 -12.44 -2.47 -0.82
CA ASP A 66 -11.54 -2.59 0.33
C ASP A 66 -11.03 -1.22 0.78
N ILE A 67 -10.52 -0.40 -0.15
CA ILE A 67 -10.02 0.96 0.14
C ILE A 67 -11.13 1.82 0.75
N LYS A 68 -12.34 1.76 0.18
CA LYS A 68 -13.49 2.54 0.66
C LYS A 68 -13.92 2.13 2.07
N ASN A 69 -13.90 0.83 2.37
CA ASN A 69 -14.33 0.30 3.66
C ASN A 69 -13.26 0.44 4.75
N SER A 70 -11.97 0.53 4.39
CA SER A 70 -10.87 0.80 5.33
C SER A 70 -10.76 2.27 5.77
N GLN A 71 -11.56 3.19 5.19
CA GLN A 71 -11.63 4.60 5.58
C GLN A 71 -12.79 4.92 6.54
N LEU A 72 -13.49 3.90 7.08
CA LEU A 72 -14.58 4.02 8.05
C LEU A 72 -14.16 3.53 9.44
#